data_AF-F5YJY8-F1
#
_entry.id   AF-F5YJY8-F1
#
_cell.length_a   1.000
_cell.length_b   1.000
_cell.length_c   1.000
_cell.angle_alpha   90.00
_cell.angle_beta   90.00
_cell.angle_gamma   90.00
#
_symmetry.space_group_name_H-M   'P 1'
#
loop_
_entity.id
_entity.type
_entity.pdbx_description
1 polymer ?
#
loop_
_entity_poly.entity_id
_entity_poly.type
_entity_poly.pdbx_seq_one_letter_code
_entity_poly.pdbx_strand_id
1 'polypeptide(L)'
;MIEYTYDGSLEGLFDILETVCGAAEPEAALPSHIRRAGGARGKGGAAETGQLELFDGETAVDSQPQRVFSVPASAEERPGVFPARALAGERPAVFSAAASAGEFPMQEPETLSSVALEFQELSADAFDRFVYGWMSELPIEAELIHFAWNVLAAGRRLPQGAGSPEARAAAEQVAADRGDPVTQRVLEAAYKVWKEIDRLRGLLRFSPNAAGIHIARCAPDHFVLPGLGVHFTLRFGETPWAIIDEARGLGLFRLPGEEARILGLEELPTGIADAPGAAQAGADPWGDPWEGLWQNYHRSVTNESRINPQLQRQFMPRRYWKYLPELREEEKE
;
A
#
# COMPACT_ATOMS: atom_id res chain seq x y z
N MET A 1 -13.60 11.08 -28.41
CA MET A 1 -12.67 10.30 -27.57
C MET A 1 -12.31 11.21 -26.43
N ILE A 2 -12.69 10.86 -25.21
CA ILE A 2 -12.24 11.60 -24.03
C ILE A 2 -10.85 11.04 -23.72
N GLU A 3 -9.81 11.83 -23.96
CA GLU A 3 -8.46 11.51 -23.46
C GLU A 3 -8.48 11.82 -21.97
N TYR A 4 -8.44 10.77 -21.14
CA TYR A 4 -8.27 10.93 -19.70
C TYR A 4 -6.78 11.01 -19.41
N THR A 5 -6.32 12.16 -18.93
CA THR A 5 -5.04 12.27 -18.26
C THR A 5 -5.23 11.87 -16.80
N TYR A 6 -4.81 10.67 -16.46
CA TYR A 6 -4.75 10.23 -15.07
C TYR A 6 -3.47 10.78 -14.42
N ASP A 7 -3.62 11.45 -13.28
CA ASP A 7 -2.57 12.13 -12.54
C ASP A 7 -1.85 11.22 -11.51
N GLY A 8 -2.36 10.00 -11.30
CA GLY A 8 -1.83 9.07 -10.29
C GLY A 8 -2.50 9.17 -8.92
N SER A 9 -3.47 10.07 -8.72
CA SER A 9 -4.17 10.26 -7.44
C SER A 9 -5.36 9.32 -7.30
N LEU A 10 -5.85 9.11 -6.08
CA LEU A 10 -7.08 8.34 -5.88
C LEU A 10 -8.31 9.14 -6.38
N GLU A 11 -8.29 10.45 -6.19
CA GLU A 11 -9.31 11.39 -6.70
C GLU A 11 -9.41 11.33 -8.21
N GLY A 12 -8.28 11.34 -8.92
CA GLY A 12 -8.25 11.19 -10.36
C GLY A 12 -8.89 9.90 -10.85
N LEU A 13 -8.80 8.79 -10.09
CA LEU A 13 -9.55 7.57 -10.43
C LEU A 13 -11.04 7.74 -10.22
N PHE A 14 -11.46 8.42 -9.16
CA PHE A 14 -12.86 8.70 -8.89
C PHE A 14 -13.47 9.69 -9.91
N ASP A 15 -12.72 10.67 -10.38
CA ASP A 15 -13.15 11.61 -11.44
C ASP A 15 -13.36 10.88 -12.77
N ILE A 16 -12.44 9.97 -13.12
CA ILE A 16 -12.59 9.10 -14.29
C ILE A 16 -13.82 8.22 -14.11
N LEU A 17 -14.01 7.62 -12.93
CA LEU A 17 -15.15 6.78 -12.63
C LEU A 17 -16.47 7.55 -12.73
N GLU A 18 -16.53 8.78 -12.22
CA GLU A 18 -17.70 9.65 -12.32
C GLU A 18 -18.04 9.96 -13.79
N THR A 19 -17.01 10.26 -14.60
CA THR A 19 -17.19 10.47 -16.04
C THR A 19 -17.71 9.22 -16.75
N VAL A 20 -17.16 8.04 -16.45
CA VAL A 20 -17.58 6.75 -17.04
C VAL A 20 -19.01 6.41 -16.62
N CYS A 21 -19.36 6.63 -15.35
CA CYS A 21 -20.69 6.38 -14.81
C CYS A 21 -21.76 7.33 -15.35
N GLY A 22 -21.40 8.56 -15.73
CA GLY A 22 -22.30 9.55 -16.32
C GLY A 22 -22.46 9.45 -17.85
N ALA A 23 -21.61 8.66 -18.51
CA ALA A 23 -21.65 8.52 -19.97
C ALA A 23 -22.86 7.70 -20.47
N ALA A 24 -23.42 8.10 -21.61
CA ALA A 24 -24.51 7.37 -22.27
C ALA A 24 -24.10 5.96 -22.73
N GLU A 25 -22.82 5.76 -23.08
CA GLU A 25 -22.19 4.48 -23.37
C GLU A 25 -20.95 4.29 -22.48
N PRO A 26 -21.13 3.74 -21.26
CA PRO A 26 -20.04 3.61 -20.28
C PRO A 26 -18.87 2.78 -20.81
N GLU A 27 -19.18 1.70 -21.54
CA GLU A 27 -18.16 0.84 -22.13
C GLU A 27 -17.30 1.55 -23.20
N ALA A 28 -17.89 2.50 -23.93
CA ALA A 28 -17.18 3.30 -24.93
C ALA A 28 -16.37 4.45 -24.30
N ALA A 29 -16.79 4.89 -23.11
CA ALA A 29 -16.19 5.96 -22.31
C ALA A 29 -14.97 5.48 -21.49
N LEU A 30 -14.74 4.17 -21.38
CA LEU A 30 -13.54 3.63 -20.77
C LEU A 30 -12.28 3.99 -21.58
N PRO A 31 -11.13 4.24 -20.92
CA PRO A 31 -9.87 4.50 -21.59
C PRO A 31 -9.51 3.46 -22.67
N SER A 32 -9.03 3.94 -23.83
CA SER A 32 -8.83 3.13 -25.04
C SER A 32 -7.82 1.99 -24.90
N HIS A 33 -6.86 2.10 -23.96
CA HIS A 33 -5.91 1.03 -23.65
C HIS A 33 -6.57 -0.19 -22.97
N ILE A 34 -7.79 -0.03 -22.44
CA ILE A 34 -8.56 -1.09 -21.78
C ILE A 34 -9.58 -1.74 -22.72
N ARG A 35 -9.92 -1.05 -23.81
CA ARG A 35 -10.85 -1.55 -24.84
C ARG A 35 -10.40 -2.88 -25.46
N ARG A 36 -9.15 -3.31 -25.25
CA ARG A 36 -8.55 -4.55 -25.78
C ARG A 36 -8.62 -5.80 -24.88
N ALA A 37 -9.16 -5.73 -23.67
CA ALA A 37 -9.24 -6.92 -22.80
C ALA A 37 -10.55 -7.74 -22.94
N GLY A 38 -11.63 -7.15 -23.45
CA GLY A 38 -12.96 -7.81 -23.51
C GLY A 38 -13.32 -8.50 -24.84
N GLY A 39 -12.45 -8.45 -25.85
CA GLY A 39 -12.80 -8.73 -27.25
C GLY A 39 -12.08 -9.92 -27.89
N ALA A 40 -12.01 -11.07 -27.21
CA ALA A 40 -11.54 -12.31 -27.86
C ALA A 40 -12.37 -13.53 -27.44
N ARG A 41 -13.71 -13.42 -27.54
CA ARG A 41 -14.56 -14.62 -27.70
C ARG A 41 -14.81 -14.87 -29.18
N GLY A 42 -14.07 -15.84 -29.73
CA GLY A 42 -14.50 -16.66 -30.87
C GLY A 42 -13.89 -16.33 -32.24
N LYS A 43 -12.82 -17.05 -32.61
CA LYS A 43 -12.84 -18.06 -33.70
C LYS A 43 -11.47 -18.75 -33.87
N GLY A 44 -11.45 -20.04 -33.54
CA GLY A 44 -10.72 -21.15 -34.17
C GLY A 44 -9.26 -20.99 -34.59
N GLY A 45 -8.37 -21.77 -33.95
CA GLY A 45 -7.04 -22.06 -34.47
C GLY A 45 -6.20 -22.95 -33.56
N ALA A 46 -6.49 -24.26 -33.60
CA ALA A 46 -5.65 -25.42 -33.24
C ALA A 46 -4.67 -25.38 -32.04
N ALA A 47 -4.98 -26.29 -31.11
CA ALA A 47 -4.15 -26.91 -30.08
C ALA A 47 -2.64 -26.97 -30.34
N GLU A 48 -1.87 -26.71 -29.27
CA GLU A 48 -0.86 -27.66 -28.81
C GLU A 48 -0.81 -27.67 -27.28
N THR A 49 -1.26 -28.79 -26.73
CA THR A 49 -1.15 -29.21 -25.33
C THR A 49 0.31 -29.46 -24.97
N GLY A 50 0.80 -28.80 -23.91
CA GLY A 50 2.07 -29.12 -23.26
C GLY A 50 1.90 -29.06 -21.74
N GLN A 51 1.87 -30.24 -21.12
CA GLN A 51 1.69 -30.53 -19.70
C GLN A 51 2.43 -29.60 -18.72
N LEU A 52 1.71 -29.28 -17.62
CA LEU A 52 2.32 -29.09 -16.31
C LEU A 52 3.04 -30.39 -15.89
N GLU A 53 4.32 -30.29 -15.52
CA GLU A 53 4.96 -31.27 -14.65
C GLU A 53 5.47 -30.55 -13.40
N LEU A 54 5.06 -31.10 -12.26
CA LEU A 54 5.50 -30.78 -10.91
C LEU A 54 6.80 -31.54 -10.58
N PHE A 55 7.63 -30.89 -9.77
CA PHE A 55 8.58 -31.41 -8.76
C PHE A 55 9.98 -31.97 -9.13
N ASP A 56 10.89 -31.59 -8.23
CA ASP A 56 12.11 -32.24 -7.71
C ASP A 56 13.50 -32.07 -8.37
N GLY A 57 14.43 -31.54 -7.55
CA GLY A 57 15.63 -32.32 -7.19
C GLY A 57 16.99 -31.95 -7.81
N GLU A 58 17.79 -31.24 -7.02
CA GLU A 58 19.26 -31.43 -6.82
C GLU A 58 20.32 -30.98 -7.86
N THR A 59 21.17 -30.08 -7.34
CA THR A 59 22.65 -29.97 -7.43
C THR A 59 23.37 -29.99 -8.79
N ALA A 60 24.04 -28.87 -9.11
CA ALA A 60 25.40 -28.88 -9.64
C ALA A 60 26.12 -27.55 -9.35
N VAL A 61 27.32 -27.68 -8.78
CA VAL A 61 28.37 -26.68 -8.57
C VAL A 61 29.03 -26.38 -9.92
N ASP A 62 29.21 -25.10 -10.30
CA ASP A 62 30.52 -24.61 -10.78
C ASP A 62 30.63 -23.08 -10.94
N SER A 63 31.79 -22.57 -10.53
CA SER A 63 32.57 -21.44 -11.07
C SER A 63 31.94 -20.04 -11.26
N GLN A 64 32.32 -19.12 -10.36
CA GLN A 64 32.39 -17.68 -10.66
C GLN A 64 33.48 -17.37 -11.71
N PRO A 65 33.30 -16.30 -12.49
CA PRO A 65 34.38 -15.34 -12.67
C PRO A 65 34.02 -13.98 -12.07
N GLN A 66 34.98 -13.46 -11.30
CA GLN A 66 34.95 -12.14 -10.69
C GLN A 66 34.55 -11.05 -11.71
N ARG A 67 33.53 -10.26 -11.37
CA ARG A 67 33.32 -8.94 -11.98
C ARG A 67 33.44 -7.86 -10.91
N VAL A 68 34.48 -7.07 -11.09
CA VAL A 68 34.80 -5.84 -10.38
C VAL A 68 33.57 -4.92 -10.37
N PHE A 69 33.08 -4.58 -9.19
CA PHE A 69 32.05 -3.54 -9.03
C PHE A 69 32.65 -2.19 -9.46
N SER A 70 32.24 -1.70 -10.62
CA SER A 70 32.27 -0.28 -10.93
C SER A 70 30.91 0.28 -10.58
N VAL A 71 30.88 1.24 -9.64
CA VAL A 71 29.69 2.02 -9.31
C VAL A 71 29.40 2.95 -10.50
N PRO A 72 28.25 2.86 -11.19
CA PRO A 72 27.81 3.97 -12.00
C PRO A 72 27.17 5.01 -11.08
N ALA A 73 27.74 6.20 -11.10
CA ALA A 73 27.07 7.42 -10.69
C ALA A 73 25.83 7.67 -11.55
N SER A 74 24.92 8.46 -10.98
CA SER A 74 23.67 8.99 -11.55
C SER A 74 22.43 8.13 -11.34
N ALA A 75 21.72 8.51 -10.28
CA ALA A 75 20.31 8.22 -10.07
C ALA A 75 19.48 9.05 -11.07
N GLU A 76 19.24 8.52 -12.25
CA GLU A 76 18.20 9.03 -13.15
C GLU A 76 17.65 7.85 -13.96
N GLU A 77 16.32 7.72 -13.91
CA GLU A 77 15.45 6.86 -14.74
C GLU A 77 15.52 5.34 -14.55
N ARG A 78 14.83 4.87 -13.49
CA ARG A 78 14.17 3.56 -13.54
C ARG A 78 12.73 3.77 -14.05
N PRO A 79 12.29 3.11 -15.14
CA PRO A 79 10.91 3.19 -15.57
C PRO A 79 10.02 2.57 -14.49
N GLY A 80 9.15 3.38 -13.89
CA GLY A 80 8.20 2.96 -12.83
C GLY A 80 8.47 3.51 -11.42
N VAL A 81 9.47 4.37 -11.22
CA VAL A 81 9.62 5.13 -9.97
C VAL A 81 9.36 6.60 -10.26
N PHE A 82 8.16 7.08 -9.94
CA PHE A 82 7.86 8.50 -10.00
C PHE A 82 8.63 9.25 -8.90
N PRO A 83 9.27 10.40 -9.20
CA PRO A 83 10.01 11.15 -8.20
C PRO A 83 9.06 11.64 -7.09
N ALA A 84 9.52 11.58 -5.83
CA ALA A 84 8.77 11.96 -4.63
C ALA A 84 8.06 13.33 -4.75
N ARG A 85 8.63 14.26 -5.52
CA ARG A 85 8.09 15.60 -5.76
C ARG A 85 6.78 15.62 -6.55
N ALA A 86 6.50 14.60 -7.37
CA ALA A 86 5.20 14.43 -8.04
C ALA A 86 4.14 13.81 -7.12
N LEU A 87 4.55 13.30 -5.95
CA LEU A 87 3.70 12.63 -4.96
C LEU A 87 3.39 13.54 -3.74
N ALA A 88 4.00 14.72 -3.66
CA ALA A 88 3.98 15.58 -2.46
C ALA A 88 2.92 16.70 -2.51
N GLY A 89 2.47 17.11 -3.69
CA GLY A 89 1.44 18.15 -3.83
C GLY A 89 0.06 17.52 -3.78
N GLU A 90 -0.66 17.72 -2.68
CA GLU A 90 -2.10 17.40 -2.53
C GLU A 90 -2.42 15.91 -2.70
N ARG A 91 -2.31 15.17 -1.59
CA ARG A 91 -2.83 13.80 -1.50
C ARG A 91 -3.89 13.72 -0.41
N PRO A 92 -5.08 13.20 -0.70
CA PRO A 92 -6.15 13.12 0.27
C PRO A 92 -5.76 12.28 1.48
N ALA A 93 -6.18 12.76 2.65
CA ALA A 93 -6.31 11.95 3.84
C ALA A 93 -7.51 11.01 3.65
N VAL A 94 -7.35 9.91 2.90
CA VAL A 94 -8.43 8.94 2.60
C VAL A 94 -8.94 8.19 3.85
N PHE A 95 -8.40 8.46 5.03
CA PHE A 95 -8.87 7.87 6.28
C PHE A 95 -8.95 8.92 7.40
N SER A 96 -9.89 9.86 7.31
CA SER A 96 -10.35 10.62 8.49
C SER A 96 -11.76 10.19 8.86
N ALA A 97 -11.87 9.52 10.01
CA ALA A 97 -13.10 9.42 10.77
C ALA A 97 -12.86 10.04 12.17
N ALA A 98 -13.39 11.27 12.31
CA ALA A 98 -13.79 11.97 13.55
C ALA A 98 -12.71 12.59 14.49
N ALA A 99 -12.56 13.92 14.36
CA ALA A 99 -13.04 14.98 15.28
C ALA A 99 -12.15 15.49 16.45
N SER A 100 -11.57 16.69 16.26
CA SER A 100 -11.95 17.97 16.90
C SER A 100 -10.85 18.81 17.60
N ALA A 101 -10.91 20.12 17.25
CA ALA A 101 -10.54 21.32 17.99
C ALA A 101 -9.05 21.66 18.22
N GLY A 102 -8.48 22.39 17.26
CA GLY A 102 -7.28 23.23 17.45
C GLY A 102 -7.04 24.13 16.23
N GLU A 103 -6.94 25.45 16.45
CA GLU A 103 -6.91 26.51 15.44
C GLU A 103 -5.67 26.46 14.51
N PHE A 104 -5.81 25.82 13.34
CA PHE A 104 -4.97 26.04 12.15
C PHE A 104 -5.91 26.07 10.93
N PRO A 105 -5.56 26.74 9.81
CA PRO A 105 -6.48 26.93 8.70
C PRO A 105 -7.00 25.57 8.22
N MET A 106 -8.28 25.34 8.48
CA MET A 106 -9.05 24.17 8.10
C MET A 106 -9.07 24.12 6.57
N GLN A 107 -8.23 23.30 5.95
CA GLN A 107 -8.62 22.71 4.67
C GLN A 107 -9.81 21.81 5.00
N GLU A 108 -10.99 22.16 4.48
CA GLU A 108 -12.18 21.33 4.61
C GLU A 108 -11.84 19.91 4.13
N PRO A 109 -12.31 18.85 4.82
CA PRO A 109 -12.07 17.50 4.35
C PRO A 109 -12.64 17.40 2.94
N GLU A 110 -11.77 17.15 1.95
CA GLU A 110 -12.20 17.01 0.56
C GLU A 110 -13.24 15.91 0.50
N THR A 111 -14.50 16.32 0.31
CA THR A 111 -15.63 15.41 0.24
C THR A 111 -15.40 14.43 -0.88
N LEU A 112 -15.42 13.13 -0.56
CA LEU A 112 -15.45 12.05 -1.54
C LEU A 112 -16.47 12.37 -2.64
N SER A 113 -16.12 12.06 -3.89
CA SER A 113 -17.04 12.24 -5.02
C SER A 113 -18.36 11.50 -4.79
N SER A 114 -19.42 11.95 -5.46
CA SER A 114 -20.76 11.34 -5.33
C SER A 114 -20.72 9.83 -5.60
N VAL A 115 -19.91 9.42 -6.57
CA VAL A 115 -19.72 8.03 -6.98
C VAL A 115 -18.88 7.24 -5.97
N ALA A 116 -17.88 7.85 -5.34
CA ALA A 116 -17.11 7.20 -4.28
C ALA A 116 -17.99 6.86 -3.06
N LEU A 117 -18.88 7.77 -2.66
CA LEU A 117 -19.84 7.56 -1.58
C LEU A 117 -20.85 6.45 -1.92
N GLU A 118 -21.40 6.46 -3.14
CA GLU A 118 -22.30 5.39 -3.61
C GLU A 118 -21.59 4.02 -3.63
N PHE A 119 -20.36 3.98 -4.12
CA PHE A 119 -19.57 2.75 -4.18
C PHE A 119 -19.32 2.19 -2.77
N GLN A 120 -18.94 3.04 -1.83
CA GLN A 120 -18.74 2.67 -0.43
C GLN A 120 -20.03 2.18 0.23
N GLU A 121 -21.18 2.81 -0.06
CA GLU A 121 -22.48 2.39 0.50
C GLU A 121 -22.95 1.04 -0.06
N LEU A 122 -22.64 0.75 -1.33
CA LEU A 122 -22.98 -0.51 -1.97
C LEU A 122 -22.15 -1.68 -1.43
N SER A 123 -20.84 -1.51 -1.33
CA SER A 123 -19.95 -2.48 -0.70
C SER A 123 -18.68 -1.81 -0.18
N ALA A 124 -18.60 -1.68 1.15
CA ALA A 124 -17.39 -1.19 1.83
C ALA A 124 -16.18 -2.11 1.58
N ASP A 125 -16.39 -3.42 1.46
CA ASP A 125 -15.31 -4.36 1.21
C ASP A 125 -14.77 -4.26 -0.24
N ALA A 126 -15.66 -4.05 -1.22
CA ALA A 126 -15.25 -3.72 -2.58
C ALA A 126 -14.51 -2.39 -2.65
N PHE A 127 -14.99 -1.37 -1.92
CA PHE A 127 -14.32 -0.08 -1.81
C PHE A 127 -12.90 -0.23 -1.23
N ASP A 128 -12.74 -0.98 -0.14
CA ASP A 128 -11.42 -1.26 0.46
C ASP A 128 -10.49 -1.99 -0.51
N ARG A 129 -11.01 -2.98 -1.26
CA ARG A 129 -10.24 -3.69 -2.30
C ARG A 129 -9.80 -2.75 -3.42
N PHE A 130 -10.65 -1.83 -3.83
CA PHE A 130 -10.31 -0.81 -4.83
C PHE A 130 -9.20 0.13 -4.32
N VAL A 131 -9.35 0.65 -3.10
CA VAL A 131 -8.35 1.53 -2.47
C VAL A 131 -7.02 0.80 -2.27
N TYR A 132 -7.03 -0.44 -1.78
CA TYR A 132 -5.81 -1.24 -1.67
C TYR A 132 -5.21 -1.61 -3.03
N GLY A 133 -6.04 -1.79 -4.06
CA GLY A 133 -5.58 -1.96 -5.42
C GLY A 133 -4.83 -0.72 -5.92
N TRP A 134 -5.34 0.49 -5.66
CA TRP A 134 -4.64 1.74 -5.97
C TRP A 134 -3.34 1.89 -5.15
N MET A 135 -3.38 1.64 -3.84
CA MET A 135 -2.20 1.66 -2.95
C MET A 135 -1.11 0.65 -3.36
N SER A 136 -1.44 -0.33 -4.21
CA SER A 136 -0.45 -1.29 -4.69
C SER A 136 0.56 -0.68 -5.65
N GLU A 137 0.25 0.47 -6.27
CA GLU A 137 1.09 1.13 -7.30
C GLU A 137 1.47 0.20 -8.47
N LEU A 138 0.70 -0.89 -8.64
CA LEU A 138 0.78 -1.75 -9.82
C LEU A 138 0.04 -1.06 -10.97
N PRO A 139 0.44 -1.28 -12.23
CA PRO A 139 -0.19 -0.66 -13.40
C PRO A 139 -1.53 -1.37 -13.71
N ILE A 140 -2.52 -1.19 -12.82
CA ILE A 140 -3.83 -1.85 -12.81
C ILE A 140 -5.01 -0.86 -12.77
N GLU A 141 -4.77 0.42 -13.06
CA GLU A 141 -5.75 1.51 -13.02
C GLU A 141 -6.99 1.18 -13.85
N ALA A 142 -6.74 0.54 -14.99
CA ALA A 142 -7.76 0.03 -15.89
C ALA A 142 -8.71 -0.96 -15.21
N GLU A 143 -8.15 -1.98 -14.58
CA GLU A 143 -8.91 -2.99 -13.86
C GLU A 143 -9.61 -2.41 -12.64
N LEU A 144 -9.02 -1.40 -11.97
CA LEU A 144 -9.67 -0.70 -10.87
C LEU A 144 -10.95 0.02 -11.33
N ILE A 145 -10.88 0.78 -12.42
CA ILE A 145 -12.05 1.49 -12.98
C ILE A 145 -13.12 0.48 -13.40
N HIS A 146 -12.75 -0.59 -14.10
CA HIS A 146 -13.69 -1.63 -14.51
C HIS A 146 -14.32 -2.36 -13.32
N PHE A 147 -13.53 -2.68 -12.31
CA PHE A 147 -14.00 -3.33 -11.09
C PHE A 147 -15.04 -2.45 -10.39
N ALA A 148 -14.71 -1.19 -10.13
CA ALA A 148 -15.64 -0.25 -9.50
C ALA A 148 -16.92 -0.05 -10.34
N TRP A 149 -16.77 0.09 -11.66
CA TRP A 149 -17.91 0.20 -12.58
C TRP A 149 -18.81 -1.03 -12.55
N ASN A 150 -18.24 -2.25 -12.57
CA ASN A 150 -19.00 -3.49 -12.51
C ASN A 150 -19.81 -3.59 -11.21
N VAL A 151 -19.21 -3.21 -10.08
CA VAL A 151 -19.87 -3.21 -8.76
C VAL A 151 -21.01 -2.18 -8.73
N LEU A 152 -20.74 -0.94 -9.15
CA LEU A 152 -21.74 0.12 -9.24
C LEU A 152 -22.89 -0.25 -10.19
N ALA A 153 -22.59 -0.79 -11.37
CA ALA A 153 -23.57 -1.22 -12.34
C ALA A 153 -24.44 -2.37 -11.82
N ALA A 154 -23.89 -3.28 -11.02
CA ALA A 154 -24.65 -4.34 -10.37
C ALA A 154 -25.68 -3.78 -9.39
N GLY A 155 -25.30 -2.80 -8.56
CA GLY A 155 -26.19 -2.12 -7.62
C GLY A 155 -27.29 -1.32 -8.34
N ARG A 156 -26.93 -0.55 -9.38
CA ARG A 156 -27.84 0.33 -10.12
C ARG A 156 -28.88 -0.40 -10.99
N ARG A 157 -28.67 -1.67 -11.32
CA ARG A 157 -29.63 -2.47 -12.11
C ARG A 157 -30.93 -2.73 -11.36
N LEU A 158 -30.92 -2.64 -10.02
CA LEU A 158 -32.10 -2.94 -9.21
C LEU A 158 -32.93 -1.67 -8.97
N PRO A 159 -34.26 -1.74 -9.15
CA PRO A 159 -35.14 -0.57 -9.07
C PRO A 159 -35.32 0.00 -7.65
N GLN A 160 -34.82 -0.70 -6.62
CA GLN A 160 -34.98 -0.31 -5.21
C GLN A 160 -33.90 0.68 -4.69
N GLY A 161 -32.96 1.10 -5.55
CA GLY A 161 -31.89 2.05 -5.21
C GLY A 161 -30.67 1.40 -4.53
N ALA A 162 -29.54 2.13 -4.50
CA ALA A 162 -28.24 1.62 -4.03
C ALA A 162 -28.23 1.17 -2.55
N GLY A 163 -29.14 1.69 -1.71
CA GLY A 163 -29.24 1.31 -0.30
C GLY A 163 -30.00 0.01 -0.03
N SER A 164 -30.59 -0.65 -1.04
CA SER A 164 -31.36 -1.87 -0.81
C SER A 164 -30.46 -3.07 -0.45
N PRO A 165 -30.90 -3.98 0.42
CA PRO A 165 -30.14 -5.20 0.74
C PRO A 165 -29.82 -6.04 -0.51
N GLU A 166 -30.71 -6.07 -1.50
CA GLU A 166 -30.53 -6.78 -2.75
C GLU A 166 -29.46 -6.12 -3.64
N ALA A 167 -29.39 -4.78 -3.68
CA ALA A 167 -28.38 -4.05 -4.43
C ALA A 167 -26.98 -4.28 -3.84
N ARG A 168 -26.87 -4.24 -2.50
CA ARG A 168 -25.64 -4.56 -1.78
C ARG A 168 -25.20 -6.01 -2.00
N ALA A 169 -26.14 -6.96 -1.95
CA ALA A 169 -25.83 -8.37 -2.21
C ALA A 169 -25.35 -8.61 -3.64
N ALA A 170 -25.97 -7.96 -4.64
CA ALA A 170 -25.53 -8.06 -6.04
C ALA A 170 -24.14 -7.43 -6.26
N ALA A 171 -23.89 -6.27 -5.66
CA ALA A 171 -22.58 -5.61 -5.66
C ALA A 171 -21.49 -6.51 -5.05
N GLU A 172 -21.76 -7.10 -3.89
CA GLU A 172 -20.83 -7.99 -3.20
C GLU A 172 -20.54 -9.27 -3.99
N GLN A 173 -21.56 -9.84 -4.64
CA GLN A 173 -21.39 -11.03 -5.49
C GLN A 173 -20.43 -10.74 -6.66
N VAL A 174 -20.59 -9.59 -7.32
CA VAL A 174 -19.70 -9.18 -8.41
C VAL A 174 -18.29 -8.89 -7.88
N ALA A 175 -18.18 -8.17 -6.77
CA ALA A 175 -16.89 -7.84 -6.17
C ALA A 175 -16.09 -9.08 -5.71
N ALA A 176 -16.77 -10.19 -5.43
CA ALA A 176 -16.17 -11.45 -4.98
C ALA A 176 -15.99 -12.49 -6.11
N ASP A 177 -16.37 -12.18 -7.36
CA ASP A 177 -16.30 -13.12 -8.48
C ASP A 177 -14.84 -13.36 -8.92
N ARG A 178 -14.23 -14.41 -8.37
CA ARG A 178 -12.87 -14.84 -8.76
C ARG A 178 -12.79 -15.46 -10.16
N GLY A 179 -13.93 -15.69 -10.83
CA GLY A 179 -13.96 -16.13 -12.22
C GLY A 179 -13.74 -14.99 -13.22
N ASP A 180 -13.92 -13.74 -12.78
CA ASP A 180 -13.66 -12.56 -13.59
C ASP A 180 -12.18 -12.13 -13.49
N PRO A 181 -11.42 -12.07 -14.61
CA PRO A 181 -10.02 -11.69 -14.61
C PRO A 181 -9.73 -10.29 -14.04
N VAL A 182 -10.66 -9.34 -14.24
CA VAL A 182 -10.54 -7.97 -13.70
C VAL A 182 -10.60 -8.01 -12.18
N THR A 183 -11.65 -8.64 -11.65
CA THR A 183 -11.85 -8.82 -10.21
C THR A 183 -10.68 -9.57 -9.57
N GLN A 184 -10.20 -10.66 -10.17
CA GLN A 184 -9.05 -11.41 -9.67
C GLN A 184 -7.80 -10.51 -9.54
N ARG A 185 -7.50 -9.70 -10.55
CA ARG A 185 -6.32 -8.82 -10.57
C ARG A 185 -6.37 -7.75 -9.48
N VAL A 186 -7.55 -7.16 -9.24
CA VAL A 186 -7.77 -6.22 -8.12
C VAL A 186 -7.61 -6.91 -6.77
N LEU A 187 -8.20 -8.10 -6.59
CA LEU A 187 -8.09 -8.86 -5.35
C LEU A 187 -6.63 -9.25 -5.03
N GLU A 188 -5.85 -9.66 -6.03
CA GLU A 188 -4.43 -9.99 -5.86
C GLU A 188 -3.59 -8.78 -5.43
N ALA A 189 -3.83 -7.63 -6.05
CA ALA A 189 -3.17 -6.37 -5.69
C ALA A 189 -3.53 -5.93 -4.27
N ALA A 190 -4.83 -5.92 -3.96
CA ALA A 190 -5.33 -5.58 -2.63
C ALA A 190 -4.75 -6.49 -1.54
N TYR A 191 -4.66 -7.80 -1.81
CA TYR A 191 -4.09 -8.76 -0.86
C TYR A 191 -2.61 -8.50 -0.56
N LYS A 192 -1.81 -8.07 -1.55
CA LYS A 192 -0.40 -7.74 -1.35
C LYS A 192 -0.24 -6.55 -0.39
N VAL A 193 -1.02 -5.50 -0.59
CA VAL A 193 -1.04 -4.30 0.26
C VAL A 193 -1.50 -4.64 1.67
N TRP A 194 -2.64 -5.32 1.80
CA TRP A 194 -3.17 -5.75 3.09
C TRP A 194 -2.16 -6.58 3.90
N LYS A 195 -1.50 -7.54 3.26
CA LYS A 195 -0.49 -8.38 3.90
C LYS A 195 0.74 -7.57 4.35
N GLU A 196 1.13 -6.56 3.58
CA GLU A 196 2.24 -5.69 3.96
C GLU A 196 1.87 -4.75 5.11
N ILE A 197 0.66 -4.19 5.12
CA ILE A 197 0.11 -3.44 6.26
C ILE A 197 0.14 -4.31 7.52
N ASP A 198 -0.41 -5.53 7.45
CA ASP A 198 -0.46 -6.45 8.59
C ASP A 198 0.94 -6.76 9.16
N ARG A 199 1.91 -7.03 8.29
CA ARG A 199 3.31 -7.19 8.69
C ARG A 199 3.85 -5.96 9.41
N LEU A 200 3.67 -4.77 8.83
CA LEU A 200 4.25 -3.54 9.40
C LEU A 200 3.62 -3.14 10.73
N ARG A 201 2.37 -3.52 11.01
CA ARG A 201 1.78 -3.36 12.36
C ARG A 201 2.63 -4.05 13.44
N GLY A 202 3.23 -5.19 13.13
CA GLY A 202 4.10 -5.96 14.04
C GLY A 202 5.60 -5.68 13.90
N LEU A 203 6.06 -5.30 12.72
CA LEU A 203 7.50 -5.16 12.42
C LEU A 203 8.06 -3.77 12.68
N LEU A 204 7.23 -2.72 12.72
CA LEU A 204 7.74 -1.38 12.99
C LEU A 204 8.37 -1.29 14.39
N ARG A 205 9.57 -0.73 14.44
CA ARG A 205 10.34 -0.49 15.66
C ARG A 205 10.38 1.00 15.90
N PHE A 206 9.81 1.44 17.01
CA PHE A 206 9.73 2.85 17.39
C PHE A 206 10.85 3.17 18.38
N SER A 207 11.53 4.29 18.13
CA SER A 207 12.49 4.91 19.06
C SER A 207 12.10 6.39 19.22
N PRO A 208 11.96 6.91 20.45
CA PRO A 208 11.70 8.33 20.65
C PRO A 208 12.94 9.16 20.32
N ASN A 209 12.74 10.27 19.61
CA ASN A 209 13.76 11.27 19.37
C ASN A 209 13.97 12.19 20.60
N ALA A 210 14.90 13.15 20.49
CA ALA A 210 15.16 14.14 21.54
C ALA A 210 13.93 15.02 21.90
N ALA A 211 12.95 15.12 21.01
CA ALA A 211 11.69 15.84 21.22
C ALA A 211 10.56 14.95 21.79
N GLY A 212 10.82 13.66 22.05
CA GLY A 212 9.83 12.71 22.57
C GLY A 212 8.86 12.12 21.53
N ILE A 213 9.09 12.38 20.24
CA ILE A 213 8.30 11.81 19.14
C ILE A 213 8.81 10.41 18.85
N HIS A 214 7.92 9.42 18.85
CA HIS A 214 8.26 8.03 18.57
C HIS A 214 8.36 7.80 17.07
N ILE A 215 9.55 7.47 16.58
CA ILE A 215 9.80 7.36 15.14
C ILE A 215 10.10 5.91 14.79
N ALA A 216 9.41 5.41 13.77
CA ALA A 216 9.72 4.15 13.11
C ALA A 216 10.07 4.41 11.64
N ARG A 217 10.94 3.57 11.08
CA ARG A 217 11.37 3.65 9.68
C ARG A 217 11.07 2.34 8.96
N CYS A 218 10.68 2.42 7.70
CA CYS A 218 10.46 1.28 6.84
C CYS A 218 10.73 1.63 5.37
N ALA A 219 10.80 0.60 4.53
CA ALA A 219 10.84 0.71 3.08
C ALA A 219 9.90 -0.35 2.49
N PRO A 220 8.58 -0.09 2.49
CA PRO A 220 7.57 -1.00 1.96
C PRO A 220 7.58 -1.07 0.43
N ASP A 221 7.15 -2.20 -0.12
CA ASP A 221 7.02 -2.38 -1.56
C ASP A 221 5.83 -1.56 -2.11
N HIS A 222 4.75 -1.41 -1.34
CA HIS A 222 3.53 -0.71 -1.74
C HIS A 222 3.29 0.56 -0.88
N PHE A 223 2.37 1.43 -1.31
CA PHE A 223 2.02 2.66 -0.59
C PHE A 223 1.10 2.38 0.62
N VAL A 224 1.68 1.82 1.68
CA VAL A 224 0.96 1.29 2.85
C VAL A 224 0.69 2.30 3.97
N LEU A 225 1.33 3.47 3.94
CA LEU A 225 1.22 4.47 5.02
C LEU A 225 -0.24 4.81 5.40
N PRO A 226 -1.16 5.07 4.45
CA PRO A 226 -2.56 5.35 4.81
C PRO A 226 -3.21 4.25 5.68
N GLY A 227 -2.92 2.98 5.37
CA GLY A 227 -3.47 1.83 6.10
C GLY A 227 -2.87 1.58 7.50
N LEU A 228 -1.79 2.28 7.84
CA LEU A 228 -1.15 2.21 9.16
C LEU A 228 -1.68 3.26 10.13
N GLY A 229 -2.25 4.37 9.62
CA GLY A 229 -2.64 5.52 10.43
C GLY A 229 -3.59 5.19 11.56
N VAL A 230 -4.74 4.56 11.24
CA VAL A 230 -5.75 4.19 12.23
C VAL A 230 -5.17 3.29 13.33
N HIS A 231 -4.38 2.29 12.96
CA HIS A 231 -3.80 1.35 13.91
C HIS A 231 -2.88 2.05 14.91
N PHE A 232 -1.96 2.91 14.43
CA PHE A 232 -0.99 3.56 15.30
C PHE A 232 -1.57 4.74 16.08
N THR A 233 -2.56 5.45 15.53
CA THR A 233 -3.34 6.44 16.30
C THR A 233 -4.01 5.77 17.51
N LEU A 234 -4.68 4.63 17.31
CA LEU A 234 -5.31 3.89 18.42
C LEU A 234 -4.28 3.35 19.42
N ARG A 235 -3.13 2.87 18.93
CA ARG A 235 -2.08 2.29 19.77
C ARG A 235 -1.36 3.31 20.66
N PHE A 236 -1.06 4.49 20.12
CA PHE A 236 -0.25 5.51 20.81
C PHE A 236 -1.09 6.53 21.59
N GLY A 237 -2.41 6.63 21.33
CA GLY A 237 -3.27 7.61 21.98
C GLY A 237 -2.71 9.02 21.76
N GLU A 238 -2.51 9.79 22.83
CA GLU A 238 -1.94 11.15 22.75
C GLU A 238 -0.41 11.21 22.64
N THR A 239 0.27 10.06 22.54
CA THR A 239 1.72 10.04 22.35
C THR A 239 2.06 10.42 20.91
N PRO A 240 2.95 11.40 20.65
CA PRO A 240 3.33 11.76 19.29
C PRO A 240 4.18 10.65 18.64
N TRP A 241 3.90 10.38 17.37
CA TRP A 241 4.59 9.34 16.61
C TRP A 241 4.74 9.70 15.12
N ALA A 242 5.70 9.08 14.46
CA ALA A 242 5.90 9.14 13.02
C ALA A 242 6.39 7.79 12.45
N ILE A 243 5.98 7.49 11.23
CA ILE A 243 6.42 6.35 10.42
C ILE A 243 6.98 6.90 9.12
N ILE A 244 8.27 6.67 8.89
CA ILE A 244 9.01 7.17 7.74
C ILE A 244 9.12 6.05 6.70
N ASP A 245 8.54 6.26 5.52
CA ASP A 245 8.80 5.48 4.31
C ASP A 245 10.03 6.06 3.60
N GLU A 246 11.16 5.41 3.79
CA GLU A 246 12.44 5.81 3.19
C GLU A 246 12.50 5.55 1.68
N ALA A 247 11.69 4.63 1.16
CA ALA A 247 11.68 4.34 -0.27
C ALA A 247 10.96 5.44 -1.05
N ARG A 248 9.89 6.00 -0.48
CA ARG A 248 9.08 7.05 -1.12
C ARG A 248 9.42 8.46 -0.66
N GLY A 249 10.20 8.62 0.41
CA GLY A 249 10.46 9.93 1.00
C GLY A 249 9.20 10.55 1.59
N LEU A 250 8.37 9.74 2.24
CA LEU A 250 7.12 10.16 2.87
C LEU A 250 7.14 9.85 4.37
N GLY A 251 6.44 10.65 5.16
CA GLY A 251 6.23 10.40 6.58
C GLY A 251 4.76 10.47 6.94
N LEU A 252 4.25 9.42 7.57
CA LEU A 252 2.97 9.43 8.27
C LEU A 252 3.23 9.83 9.73
N PHE A 253 2.68 10.93 10.22
CA PHE A 253 2.90 11.39 11.58
C PHE A 253 1.62 11.88 12.24
N ARG A 254 1.65 11.93 13.56
CA ARG A 254 0.58 12.53 14.37
C ARG A 254 1.18 13.20 15.60
N LEU A 255 0.73 14.43 15.86
CA LEU A 255 0.99 15.18 17.09
C LEU A 255 -0.23 15.07 18.05
N PRO A 256 -0.06 15.37 19.34
CA PRO A 256 -1.16 15.30 20.32
C PRO A 256 -2.30 16.24 19.93
N GLY A 257 -3.54 15.78 20.04
CA GLY A 257 -4.72 16.53 19.63
C GLY A 257 -4.91 16.73 18.11
N GLU A 258 -4.03 16.19 17.27
CA GLU A 258 -4.12 16.31 15.80
C GLU A 258 -4.55 15.00 15.13
N GLU A 259 -4.97 15.09 13.88
CA GLU A 259 -5.18 13.92 13.02
C GLU A 259 -3.85 13.45 12.41
N ALA A 260 -3.76 12.17 12.06
CA ALA A 260 -2.57 11.65 11.39
C ALA A 260 -2.50 12.17 9.94
N ARG A 261 -1.33 12.63 9.52
CA ARG A 261 -1.10 13.23 8.19
C ARG A 261 0.10 12.59 7.51
N ILE A 262 0.06 12.56 6.18
CA ILE A 262 1.17 12.11 5.34
C ILE A 262 1.77 13.35 4.66
N LEU A 263 3.08 13.57 4.81
CA LEU A 263 3.81 14.64 4.16
C LEU A 263 5.10 14.12 3.54
N GLY A 264 5.70 14.90 2.64
CA GLY A 264 7.08 14.69 2.21
C GLY A 264 8.06 14.85 3.38
N LEU A 265 9.21 14.16 3.35
CA LEU A 265 10.18 14.24 4.47
C LEU A 265 10.68 15.66 4.72
N GLU A 266 10.80 16.46 3.68
CA GLU A 266 11.19 17.87 3.73
C GLU A 266 10.14 18.79 4.38
N GLU A 267 8.88 18.34 4.41
CA GLU A 267 7.74 19.07 4.96
C GLU A 267 7.36 18.60 6.37
N LEU A 268 7.98 17.51 6.84
CA LEU A 268 7.74 17.04 8.20
C LEU A 268 8.19 18.09 9.24
N PRO A 269 7.47 18.19 10.37
CA PRO A 269 7.90 19.02 11.48
C PRO A 269 9.36 18.78 11.87
N THR A 270 10.07 19.88 12.16
CA THR A 270 11.49 19.86 12.54
C THR A 270 11.76 18.88 13.67
N GLY A 271 12.76 18.02 13.50
CA GLY A 271 13.12 16.98 14.46
C GLY A 271 12.53 15.59 14.18
N ILE A 272 11.57 15.46 13.25
CA ILE A 272 11.09 14.14 12.78
C ILE A 272 12.02 13.58 11.70
N ALA A 273 12.35 14.38 10.68
CA ALA A 273 13.20 13.94 9.57
C ALA A 273 14.65 13.64 9.98
N ASP A 274 15.20 14.44 10.90
CA ASP A 274 16.61 14.41 11.32
C ASP A 274 16.93 13.37 12.40
N ALA A 275 15.92 12.66 12.92
CA ALA A 275 16.16 11.66 13.95
C ALA A 275 16.96 10.49 13.37
N PRO A 276 18.11 10.10 13.98
CA PRO A 276 18.93 9.02 13.47
C PRO A 276 18.08 7.75 13.37
N GLY A 277 17.98 7.20 12.16
CA GLY A 277 17.39 5.89 11.98
C GLY A 277 18.34 4.80 12.43
N ALA A 278 17.78 3.66 12.86
CA ALA A 278 18.51 2.40 13.06
C ALA A 278 19.35 1.95 11.84
N ALA A 279 19.19 2.61 10.67
CA ALA A 279 19.92 2.36 9.43
C ALA A 279 21.18 3.22 9.22
N GLN A 280 21.55 4.14 10.13
CA GLN A 280 22.87 4.82 10.03
C GLN A 280 23.98 3.85 10.44
N ALA A 281 24.36 2.98 9.49
CA ALA A 281 25.56 2.17 9.54
C ALA A 281 26.78 3.10 9.64
N GLY A 282 27.20 3.42 10.86
CA GLY A 282 28.32 4.32 11.13
C GLY A 282 28.13 5.20 12.37
N ALA A 283 26.89 5.39 12.84
CA ALA A 283 26.67 5.84 14.21
C ALA A 283 26.89 4.64 15.15
N ASP A 284 27.62 4.87 16.23
CA ASP A 284 28.05 3.91 17.26
C ASP A 284 27.05 2.73 17.44
N PRO A 285 27.48 1.45 17.43
CA PRO A 285 26.64 0.30 17.77
C PRO A 285 25.94 0.41 19.14
N TRP A 286 26.31 1.40 19.95
CA TRP A 286 25.75 1.75 21.27
C TRP A 286 24.96 3.08 21.27
N GLY A 287 24.70 3.68 20.11
CA GLY A 287 24.24 5.08 19.98
C GLY A 287 22.74 5.32 20.14
N ASP A 288 21.88 4.35 19.82
CA ASP A 288 20.44 4.42 20.13
C ASP A 288 20.14 3.54 21.35
N PRO A 289 19.92 4.12 22.55
CA PRO A 289 19.59 3.35 23.76
C PRO A 289 18.33 2.50 23.61
N TRP A 290 17.49 2.77 22.60
CA TRP A 290 16.25 2.04 22.34
C TRP A 290 16.46 0.75 21.55
N GLU A 291 17.55 0.61 20.78
CA GLU A 291 17.84 -0.65 20.07
C GLU A 291 18.09 -1.80 21.04
N GLY A 292 18.83 -1.55 22.13
CA GLY A 292 19.06 -2.54 23.19
C GLY A 292 17.77 -2.96 23.89
N LEU A 293 16.78 -2.07 23.99
CA LEU A 293 15.46 -2.40 24.54
C LEU A 293 14.69 -3.34 23.59
N TRP A 294 14.75 -3.13 22.28
CA TRP A 294 14.15 -4.02 21.30
C TRP A 294 14.80 -5.42 21.31
N GLN A 295 16.12 -5.49 21.38
CA GLN A 295 16.86 -6.75 21.51
C GLN A 295 16.50 -7.50 22.80
N ASN A 296 16.50 -6.81 23.94
CA ASN A 296 16.13 -7.39 25.23
C ASN A 296 14.68 -7.86 25.26
N TYR A 297 13.76 -7.07 24.68
CA TYR A 297 12.37 -7.46 24.51
C TYR A 297 12.26 -8.75 23.69
N HIS A 298 12.85 -8.79 22.50
CA HIS A 298 12.84 -9.96 21.62
C HIS A 298 13.37 -11.20 22.35
N ARG A 299 14.52 -11.10 23.02
CA ARG A 299 15.13 -12.20 23.79
C ARG A 299 14.21 -12.70 24.91
N SER A 300 13.54 -11.78 25.62
CA SER A 300 12.66 -12.12 26.74
C SER A 300 11.36 -12.83 26.34
N VAL A 301 10.84 -12.56 25.15
CA VAL A 301 9.58 -13.15 24.65
C VAL A 301 9.81 -14.36 23.75
N THR A 302 11.04 -14.57 23.30
CA THR A 302 11.40 -15.68 22.42
C THR A 302 11.27 -17.00 23.17
N ASN A 303 10.57 -17.95 22.55
CA ASN A 303 10.50 -19.33 23.04
C ASN A 303 11.39 -20.20 22.16
N GLU A 304 12.53 -20.62 22.71
CA GLU A 304 13.54 -21.42 21.99
C GLU A 304 12.96 -22.69 21.37
N SER A 305 12.00 -23.33 22.03
CA SER A 305 11.35 -24.55 21.51
C SER A 305 10.46 -24.32 20.28
N ARG A 306 10.17 -23.06 19.93
CA ARG A 306 9.31 -22.65 18.81
C ARG A 306 10.09 -21.95 17.68
N ILE A 307 11.42 -21.93 17.75
CA ILE A 307 12.24 -21.32 16.70
C ILE A 307 12.04 -22.08 15.38
N ASN A 308 11.56 -21.38 14.36
CA ASN A 308 11.42 -21.90 13.00
C ASN A 308 11.89 -20.84 11.99
N PRO A 309 13.15 -20.92 11.53
CA PRO A 309 13.73 -19.90 10.64
C PRO A 309 13.07 -19.84 9.25
N GLN A 310 12.46 -20.93 8.77
CA GLN A 310 11.71 -20.91 7.51
C GLN A 310 10.43 -20.09 7.66
N LEU A 311 9.65 -20.35 8.72
CA LEU A 311 8.43 -19.64 9.02
C LEU A 311 8.71 -18.16 9.34
N GLN A 312 9.76 -17.90 10.11
CA GLN A 312 10.22 -16.54 10.42
C GLN A 312 10.50 -15.75 9.14
N ARG A 313 11.21 -16.31 8.15
CA ARG A 313 11.47 -15.66 6.86
C ARG A 313 10.20 -15.41 6.03
N GLN A 314 9.17 -16.26 6.18
CA GLN A 314 7.89 -16.10 5.47
C GLN A 314 7.06 -14.93 6.03
N PHE A 315 7.04 -14.78 7.35
CA PHE A 315 6.32 -13.71 8.04
C PHE A 315 7.12 -12.41 8.15
N MET A 316 8.45 -12.50 8.27
CA MET A 316 9.40 -11.40 8.32
C MET A 316 10.37 -11.46 7.14
N PRO A 317 9.98 -10.99 5.94
CA PRO A 317 10.87 -10.94 4.79
C PRO A 317 12.19 -10.19 5.08
N ARG A 318 13.32 -10.69 4.56
CA ARG A 318 14.67 -10.16 4.83
C ARG A 318 14.83 -8.66 4.57
N ARG A 319 14.05 -8.09 3.65
CA ARG A 319 14.07 -6.64 3.37
C ARG A 319 13.79 -5.76 4.60
N TYR A 320 13.05 -6.26 5.58
CA TYR A 320 12.75 -5.53 6.81
C TYR A 320 13.83 -5.70 7.88
N TRP A 321 14.73 -6.67 7.75
CA TRP A 321 15.66 -7.03 8.82
C TRP A 321 16.64 -5.89 9.15
N LYS A 322 16.95 -5.03 8.17
CA LYS A 322 17.72 -3.79 8.41
C LYS A 322 17.06 -2.82 9.40
N TYR A 323 15.75 -2.93 9.61
CA TYR A 323 14.98 -2.14 10.58
C TYR A 323 14.70 -2.89 11.89
N LEU A 324 15.18 -4.14 12.03
CA LEU A 324 14.96 -5.01 13.19
C LEU A 324 16.30 -5.21 13.93
N PRO A 325 16.59 -4.41 14.97
CA PRO A 325 17.87 -4.46 15.66
C PRO A 325 18.20 -5.84 16.25
N GLU A 326 17.18 -6.63 16.60
CA GLU A 326 17.30 -7.99 17.12
C GLU A 326 17.86 -9.01 16.11
N LEU A 327 17.62 -8.82 14.80
CA LEU A 327 18.11 -9.75 13.78
C LEU A 327 19.53 -9.42 13.31
N ARG A 328 20.01 -8.20 13.59
CA ARG A 328 21.39 -7.78 13.27
C ARG A 328 22.43 -8.41 14.21
N GLU A 329 22.03 -8.89 15.40
CA GLU A 329 22.90 -9.70 16.26
C GLU A 329 23.06 -11.12 15.69
N GLU A 330 21.97 -11.73 15.25
CA GLU A 330 21.95 -13.11 14.74
C GLU A 330 22.73 -13.29 13.43
N GLU A 331 22.87 -12.25 12.58
CA GLU A 331 23.72 -12.34 11.38
C GLU A 331 25.24 -12.36 11.69
N LYS A 332 25.65 -12.09 12.94
CA LYS A 332 27.07 -12.09 13.35
C LYS A 332 27.52 -13.40 13.97
N GLU A 333 26.60 -14.29 14.33
CA GLU A 333 26.87 -15.63 14.88
C GLU A 333 26.76 -16.72 13.81
#